data_AF-A0A0L0VH02-F1
#
_entry.id   AF-A0A0L0VH02-F1
#
_cell.length_a   1.000
_cell.length_b   1.000
_cell.length_c   1.000
_cell.angle_alpha   90.00
_cell.angle_beta   90.00
_cell.angle_gamma   90.00
#
_symmetry.space_group_name_H-M   'P 1'
#
loop_
_entity.id
_entity.type
_entity.pdbx_description
1 polymer ?
#
loop_
_entity_poly.entity_id
_entity_poly.type
_entity_poly.pdbx_seq_one_letter_code
_entity_poly.pdbx_strand_id
1 'polypeptide(L)'
;MEPTRDASGVSAGQSPTDNEANRPADSVTQFYSKRRPSTPPPLTDFFVYCYVCDHVVQNCLMNVMVEQYIDRYKLFASPVVIQALESPQYQIPSGLIAILSSNVENYKAYLHSG
;
A
#
# COMPACT_ATOMS: atom_id res chain seq x y z
N MET A 1 -38.68 38.64 39.22
CA MET A 1 -38.52 37.31 39.82
C MET A 1 -37.02 37.04 39.90
N GLU A 2 -36.49 37.14 41.11
CA GLU A 2 -35.21 36.63 41.67
C GLU A 2 -35.58 36.30 43.14
N PRO A 3 -34.87 35.44 43.92
CA PRO A 3 -33.44 35.10 43.84
C PRO A 3 -33.02 33.63 44.18
N THR A 4 -31.74 33.36 43.91
CA THR A 4 -30.70 32.56 44.61
C THR A 4 -31.04 31.54 45.70
N ARG A 5 -30.44 30.34 45.62
CA ARG A 5 -30.03 29.52 46.79
C ARG A 5 -28.74 28.74 46.53
N ASP A 6 -27.70 29.09 47.28
CA ASP A 6 -26.53 28.26 47.59
C ASP A 6 -26.91 27.08 48.50
N ALA A 7 -26.20 25.96 48.37
CA ALA A 7 -26.08 24.98 49.45
C ALA A 7 -24.73 24.23 49.36
N SER A 8 -24.00 24.34 50.46
CA SER A 8 -22.63 23.90 50.72
C SER A 8 -22.49 22.38 50.93
N GLY A 9 -21.31 21.85 50.62
CA GLY A 9 -20.47 21.07 51.54
C GLY A 9 -20.75 19.58 51.72
N VAL A 10 -19.76 18.73 51.39
CA VAL A 10 -19.45 17.51 52.16
C VAL A 10 -17.93 17.35 52.23
N SER A 11 -17.47 17.05 53.45
CA SER A 11 -16.09 16.97 53.91
C SER A 11 -15.55 15.52 53.90
N ALA A 12 -14.22 15.43 53.80
CA ALA A 12 -13.29 14.37 54.23
C ALA A 12 -13.74 12.89 54.35
N GLY A 13 -12.98 12.01 53.69
CA GLY A 13 -12.87 10.58 54.02
C GLY A 13 -11.47 10.06 53.66
N GLN A 14 -10.71 9.65 54.68
CA GLN A 14 -9.36 9.10 54.59
C GLN A 14 -9.34 7.65 54.04
N SER A 15 -8.17 7.28 53.53
CA SER A 15 -7.76 5.98 52.96
C SER A 15 -8.09 4.74 53.80
N PRO A 16 -7.99 3.54 53.20
CA PRO A 16 -6.83 2.71 53.56
C PRO A 16 -6.11 2.09 52.35
N THR A 17 -4.80 1.95 52.52
CA THR A 17 -3.90 1.11 51.73
C THR A 17 -4.17 -0.36 52.02
N ASP A 18 -4.35 -1.17 50.99
CA ASP A 18 -4.15 -2.62 51.06
C ASP A 18 -3.31 -3.10 49.88
N ASN A 19 -2.19 -3.74 50.23
CA ASN A 19 -1.36 -4.57 49.38
C ASN A 19 -2.21 -5.70 48.78
N GLU A 20 -2.02 -6.04 47.50
CA GLU A 20 -1.67 -7.42 47.14
C GLU A 20 -1.14 -7.49 45.69
N ALA A 21 -0.05 -8.24 45.54
CA ALA A 21 0.60 -8.56 44.29
C ALA A 21 -0.30 -9.42 43.37
N ASN A 22 0.14 -9.54 42.11
CA ASN A 22 -0.38 -10.42 41.05
C ASN A 22 -1.53 -9.87 40.19
N ARG A 23 -1.20 -8.93 39.30
CA ARG A 23 -1.71 -9.02 37.94
C ARG A 23 -0.63 -9.70 37.09
N PRO A 24 -0.92 -10.83 36.40
CA PRO A 24 -0.03 -11.24 35.32
C PRO A 24 0.00 -10.09 34.33
N ALA A 25 1.21 -9.68 33.94
CA ALA A 25 1.41 -8.80 32.80
C ALA A 25 1.07 -9.61 31.53
N ASP A 26 -0.21 -9.93 31.36
CA ASP A 26 -0.71 -10.54 30.15
C ASP A 26 -0.64 -9.49 29.04
N SER A 27 0.42 -9.64 28.25
CA SER A 27 0.39 -9.51 26.80
C SER A 27 -0.49 -8.39 26.27
N VAL A 28 0.04 -7.16 26.28
CA VAL A 28 -0.43 -6.15 25.32
C VAL A 28 0.74 -5.79 24.43
N THR A 29 0.79 -6.57 23.36
CA THR A 29 1.17 -6.12 22.03
C THR A 29 2.56 -5.53 21.96
N GLN A 30 3.53 -6.45 21.85
CA GLN A 30 4.71 -6.20 21.03
C GLN A 30 4.18 -5.88 19.62
N PHE A 31 3.81 -4.61 19.40
CA PHE A 31 3.51 -4.08 18.09
C PHE A 31 4.79 -4.29 17.33
N TYR A 32 4.84 -5.38 16.57
CA TYR A 32 5.74 -5.50 15.44
C TYR A 32 5.77 -4.12 14.83
N SER A 33 6.92 -3.47 14.89
CA SER A 33 7.23 -2.34 14.04
C SER A 33 7.27 -2.94 12.63
N LYS A 34 6.09 -3.31 12.11
CA LYS A 34 5.88 -3.62 10.70
C LYS A 34 6.19 -2.29 10.06
N ARG A 35 7.45 -2.12 9.68
CA ARG A 35 7.88 -1.05 8.78
C ARG A 35 6.79 -0.99 7.73
N ARG A 36 6.18 0.19 7.55
CA ARG A 36 5.25 0.38 6.44
C ARG A 36 5.91 -0.24 5.20
N PRO A 37 5.18 -1.05 4.41
CA PRO A 37 5.71 -1.54 3.15
C PRO A 37 6.34 -0.34 2.44
N SER A 38 7.59 -0.50 2.00
CA SER A 38 8.25 0.50 1.17
C SER A 38 7.30 0.88 0.05
N THR A 39 7.12 2.17 -0.19
CA THR A 39 6.32 2.66 -1.32
C THR A 39 6.77 1.90 -2.56
N PRO A 40 5.85 1.24 -3.30
CA PRO A 40 6.25 0.51 -4.49
C PRO A 40 6.94 1.47 -5.47
N PRO A 41 7.99 1.03 -6.18
CA PRO A 41 8.63 1.86 -7.19
C PRO A 41 7.61 2.38 -8.20
N PRO A 42 7.78 3.63 -8.67
CA PRO A 42 6.99 4.16 -9.76
C PRO A 42 6.97 3.22 -10.96
N LEU A 43 5.83 3.12 -11.63
CA LEU A 43 5.69 2.30 -12.83
C LEU A 43 6.62 2.77 -13.97
N THR A 44 6.95 4.06 -13.98
CA THR A 44 7.92 4.67 -14.92
C THR A 44 9.28 4.00 -14.87
N ASP A 45 9.77 3.64 -13.67
CA ASP A 45 11.08 3.04 -13.49
C ASP A 45 11.15 1.65 -14.13
N PHE A 46 10.01 0.94 -14.13
CA PHE A 46 9.88 -0.33 -14.82
C PHE A 46 9.93 -0.18 -16.34
N PHE A 47 9.29 0.84 -16.91
CA PHE A 47 9.37 1.08 -18.36
C PHE A 47 10.79 1.46 -18.79
N VAL A 48 11.47 2.30 -18.00
CA VAL A 48 12.87 2.64 -18.21
C VAL A 48 13.73 1.38 -18.17
N TYR A 49 13.53 0.50 -17.17
CA TYR A 49 14.24 -0.78 -17.08
C TYR A 49 13.98 -1.68 -18.31
N CYS A 50 12.75 -1.69 -18.82
CA CYS A 50 12.37 -2.44 -20.02
C CYS A 50 12.80 -1.78 -21.34
N TYR A 51 13.52 -0.65 -21.29
CA TYR A 51 13.89 0.15 -22.47
C TYR A 51 12.69 0.58 -23.33
N VAL A 52 11.53 0.79 -22.71
CA VAL A 52 10.33 1.31 -23.38
C VAL A 52 10.36 2.83 -23.32
N CYS A 53 10.41 3.49 -24.47
CA CYS A 53 10.46 4.95 -24.52
C CYS A 53 9.10 5.59 -24.18
N ASP A 54 9.15 6.82 -23.67
CA ASP A 54 7.94 7.56 -23.24
C ASP A 54 6.89 7.67 -24.33
N HIS A 55 7.29 7.84 -25.60
CA HIS A 55 6.35 7.90 -26.71
C HIS A 55 5.52 6.62 -26.84
N VAL A 56 6.12 5.44 -26.63
CA VAL A 56 5.39 4.16 -26.65
C VAL A 56 4.51 4.04 -25.41
N VAL A 57 4.99 4.44 -24.23
CA VAL A 57 4.17 4.41 -23.00
C VAL A 57 2.92 5.27 -23.16
N GLN A 58 3.06 6.51 -23.63
CA GLN A 58 1.95 7.45 -23.75
C GLN A 58 0.93 7.02 -24.81
N ASN A 59 1.38 6.53 -25.97
CA ASN A 59 0.48 6.25 -27.09
C ASN A 59 -0.08 4.83 -27.10
N CYS A 60 0.63 3.84 -26.53
CA CYS A 60 0.22 2.44 -26.58
C CYS A 60 -0.28 1.93 -25.23
N LEU A 61 0.24 2.45 -24.12
CA LEU A 61 0.04 1.82 -22.82
C LEU A 61 -0.80 2.64 -21.84
N MET A 62 -0.73 3.97 -21.89
CA MET A 62 -1.37 4.82 -20.89
C MET A 62 -2.89 4.60 -20.79
N ASN A 63 -3.56 4.49 -21.94
CA ASN A 63 -5.01 4.29 -21.98
C ASN A 63 -5.44 3.00 -21.28
N VAL A 64 -4.79 1.88 -21.60
CA VAL A 64 -5.10 0.58 -20.97
C VAL A 64 -4.69 0.55 -19.50
N MET A 65 -3.61 1.25 -19.11
CA MET A 65 -3.19 1.29 -17.71
C MET A 65 -4.23 1.99 -16.84
N VAL A 66 -4.80 3.08 -17.32
CA VAL A 66 -5.88 3.78 -16.63
C VAL A 66 -7.16 2.94 -16.62
N GLU A 67 -7.56 2.39 -17.76
CA GLU A 67 -8.82 1.64 -17.90
C GLU A 67 -8.82 0.33 -17.09
N GLN A 68 -7.69 -0.39 -17.08
CA GLN A 68 -7.53 -1.68 -16.40
C GLN A 68 -6.93 -1.54 -15.00
N TYR A 69 -6.77 -0.31 -14.50
CA TYR A 69 -6.17 -0.01 -13.19
C TYR A 69 -4.81 -0.67 -12.97
N ILE A 70 -3.95 -0.65 -14.00
CA ILE A 70 -2.59 -1.19 -13.94
C ILE A 70 -1.68 -0.13 -13.32
N ASP A 71 -1.47 -0.24 -12.01
CA ASP A 71 -0.67 0.72 -11.23
C ASP A 71 0.71 0.18 -10.82
N ARG A 72 1.01 -1.10 -11.10
CA ARG A 72 2.21 -1.80 -10.62
C ARG A 72 2.80 -2.74 -11.66
N TYR A 73 4.14 -2.79 -11.71
CA TYR A 73 4.86 -3.62 -12.68
C TYR A 73 4.52 -5.12 -12.58
N LYS A 74 4.21 -5.61 -11.37
CA LYS A 74 3.88 -7.03 -11.14
C LYS A 74 2.63 -7.48 -11.90
N LEU A 75 1.75 -6.54 -12.24
CA LEU A 75 0.52 -6.83 -12.99
C LEU A 75 0.84 -7.29 -14.42
N PHE A 76 1.99 -6.94 -14.99
CA PHE A 76 2.41 -7.46 -16.30
C PHE A 76 2.74 -8.96 -16.31
N ALA A 77 2.82 -9.62 -15.15
CA ALA A 77 2.91 -11.07 -15.03
C ALA A 77 1.55 -11.74 -14.76
N SER A 78 0.47 -10.96 -14.58
CA SER A 78 -0.87 -11.50 -14.34
C SER A 78 -1.48 -11.98 -15.66
N PRO A 79 -1.94 -13.25 -15.76
CA PRO A 79 -2.61 -13.74 -16.96
C PRO A 79 -3.85 -12.92 -17.35
N VAL A 80 -4.60 -12.42 -16.36
CA VAL A 80 -5.79 -11.60 -16.59
C VAL A 80 -5.42 -10.26 -17.23
N VAL A 81 -4.34 -9.64 -16.76
CA VAL A 81 -3.85 -8.37 -17.31
C VAL A 81 -3.27 -8.58 -18.69
N ILE A 82 -2.48 -9.64 -18.90
CA ILE A 82 -1.96 -10.00 -20.22
C ILE A 82 -3.10 -10.19 -21.22
N GLN A 83 -4.13 -10.95 -20.86
CA GLN A 83 -5.30 -11.15 -21.71
C GLN A 83 -6.04 -9.84 -22.03
N ALA A 84 -6.13 -8.92 -21.06
CA ALA A 84 -6.69 -7.60 -21.31
C ALA A 84 -5.82 -6.78 -22.28
N LEU A 85 -4.49 -6.81 -22.14
CA LEU A 85 -3.54 -6.12 -23.02
C LEU A 85 -3.55 -6.69 -24.45
N GLU A 86 -3.79 -7.98 -24.59
CA GLU A 86 -3.92 -8.67 -25.89
C GLU A 86 -5.26 -8.37 -26.59
N SER A 87 -6.20 -7.68 -25.92
CA SER A 87 -7.47 -7.31 -26.53
C SER A 87 -7.23 -6.42 -27.76
N PRO A 88 -7.81 -6.76 -28.93
CA PRO A 88 -7.68 -5.97 -30.16
C PRO A 88 -8.09 -4.49 -30.00
N GLN A 89 -8.92 -4.17 -29.00
CA GLN A 89 -9.37 -2.81 -28.74
C GLN A 89 -8.23 -1.84 -28.41
N TYR A 90 -7.14 -2.34 -27.82
CA TYR A 90 -6.02 -1.49 -27.40
C TYR A 90 -4.89 -1.40 -28.43
N GLN A 91 -4.90 -2.26 -29.46
CA GLN A 91 -3.89 -2.28 -30.52
C GLN A 91 -2.43 -2.32 -30.00
N ILE A 92 -2.21 -2.96 -28.85
CA ILE A 92 -0.88 -3.03 -28.23
C ILE A 92 -0.04 -4.07 -29.00
N PRO A 93 1.17 -3.72 -29.46
CA PRO A 93 2.04 -4.68 -30.11
C PRO A 93 2.35 -5.86 -29.19
N SER A 94 2.15 -7.09 -29.66
CA SER A 94 2.43 -8.30 -28.87
C SER A 94 3.88 -8.38 -28.38
N GLY A 95 4.83 -7.87 -29.17
CA GLY A 95 6.23 -7.74 -28.76
C GLY A 95 6.42 -6.84 -27.54
N LEU A 96 5.63 -5.77 -27.40
CA LEU A 96 5.67 -4.89 -26.23
C LEU A 96 5.12 -5.61 -24.99
N ILE A 97 4.03 -6.35 -25.13
CA ILE A 97 3.47 -7.18 -24.04
C ILE A 97 4.48 -8.24 -23.58
N ALA A 98 5.18 -8.88 -24.53
CA ALA A 98 6.23 -9.85 -24.24
C ALA A 98 7.43 -9.21 -23.51
N ILE A 99 7.88 -8.02 -23.94
CA ILE A 99 8.95 -7.27 -23.25
C ILE A 99 8.54 -6.98 -21.80
N LEU A 100 7.34 -6.46 -21.57
CA LEU A 100 6.87 -6.11 -20.24
C LEU A 100 6.74 -7.38 -19.36
N SER A 101 6.03 -8.40 -19.83
CA SER A 101 5.79 -9.61 -19.03
C SER A 101 7.08 -10.38 -18.68
N SER A 102 8.01 -10.52 -19.64
CA SER A 102 9.28 -11.23 -19.43
C SER A 102 10.24 -10.52 -18.48
N ASN A 103 10.15 -9.19 -18.32
CA ASN A 103 11.04 -8.42 -17.46
C ASN A 103 10.56 -8.28 -16.01
N VAL A 104 9.35 -8.75 -15.66
CA VAL A 104 8.80 -8.57 -14.30
C VAL A 104 9.70 -9.19 -13.22
N GLU A 105 10.13 -10.45 -13.40
CA GLU A 105 10.98 -11.12 -12.40
C GLU A 105 12.41 -10.57 -12.39
N ASN A 106 12.93 -10.17 -13.55
CA ASN A 106 14.26 -9.53 -13.65
C ASN A 106 14.28 -8.17 -12.94
N TYR A 107 13.25 -7.35 -13.15
CA TYR A 107 13.13 -6.06 -12.47
C TYR A 107 12.93 -6.23 -10.97
N LYS A 108 12.15 -7.24 -10.56
CA LYS A 108 12.01 -7.60 -9.15
C LYS A 108 13.36 -7.98 -8.55
N ALA A 109 14.20 -8.77 -9.22
CA ALA A 109 15.54 -9.09 -8.75
C ALA A 109 16.44 -7.85 -8.69
N TYR A 110 16.40 -6.99 -9.71
CA TYR A 110 17.13 -5.71 -9.77
C TYR A 110 16.85 -4.84 -8.53
N LEU A 111 15.59 -4.72 -8.13
CA LEU A 111 15.19 -3.97 -6.94
C LEU A 111 15.69 -4.53 -5.60
N HIS A 112 16.06 -5.82 -5.53
CA HIS A 112 16.63 -6.43 -4.32
C HIS A 112 18.16 -6.43 -4.31
N SER A 113 18.78 -6.14 -5.46
CA SER A 113 20.25 -6.14 -5.63
C SER A 113 20.90 -4.76 -5.44
N GLY A 114 20.09 -3.69 -5.37
CA GLY A 114 20.52 -2.33 -5.07
C GLY A 114 20.22 -1.95 -3.62
#